data_AF-A0A2S9TMV8-F1
#
_entry.id   AF-A0A2S9TMV8-F1
#
_cell.length_a   1.000
_cell.length_b   1.000
_cell.length_c   1.000
_cell.angle_alpha   90.00
_cell.angle_beta   90.00
_cell.angle_gamma   90.00
#
_symmetry.space_group_name_H-M   'P 1'
#
loop_
_entity.id
_entity.type
_entity.pdbx_description
1 polymer ?
#
loop_
_entity_poly.entity_id
_entity_poly.type
_entity_poly.pdbx_seq_one_letter_code
_entity_poly.pdbx_strand_id
1 'polypeptide(L)'
;MANSIERIKRYTNKIITTHLPQNENSEYDINSSFKAKAIMKCLDELKLDYIADNRYGIIVANSFNQELKANKNNKAIKEKLKEVDLIVVSHIDMISKFNQADVLNVFKYNFEKLNDYEDTISGPLDNTITNATLLALLSLRVENLGDDCKDVMAIFSIGEEDISERGFKEKNGMKKFMDKFADNLKDDVKFINLDVTAMEYHDYKNDENIPAFIEYDDNLNSNKIDKSYKYSKLDIFDENSLSDNIMFCEYEDGTSDDLEEITIYEDVFGFTFSLNTYEKIHSLKNRTNVRNIDIYFNQLNKFFNSEFFRPNFR
;
A
#
# COMPACT_ATOMS: atom_id res chain seq x y z
N MET A 1 -12.12 -5.27 -19.28
CA MET A 1 -11.50 -4.95 -17.97
C MET A 1 -11.98 -3.57 -17.57
N ALA A 2 -12.32 -3.36 -16.30
CA ALA A 2 -12.75 -2.05 -15.85
C ALA A 2 -11.59 -1.05 -15.99
N ASN A 3 -11.87 0.18 -16.43
CA ASN A 3 -10.89 1.23 -16.62
C ASN A 3 -10.21 1.56 -15.26
N SER A 4 -9.01 1.02 -15.04
CA SER A 4 -8.21 1.13 -13.80
C SER A 4 -7.93 2.59 -13.46
N ILE A 5 -7.55 3.38 -14.46
CA ILE A 5 -7.17 4.78 -14.32
C ILE A 5 -8.37 5.63 -13.88
N GLU A 6 -9.54 5.44 -14.47
CA GLU A 6 -10.75 6.13 -14.01
C GLU A 6 -11.13 5.78 -12.56
N ARG A 7 -10.92 4.54 -12.13
CA ARG A 7 -11.13 4.16 -10.73
C ARG A 7 -10.13 4.86 -9.82
N ILE A 8 -8.85 4.83 -10.17
CA ILE A 8 -7.80 5.47 -9.38
C ILE A 8 -8.05 6.97 -9.31
N LYS A 9 -8.36 7.65 -10.42
CA LYS A 9 -8.77 9.07 -10.46
C LYS A 9 -9.89 9.37 -9.48
N ARG A 10 -10.95 8.55 -9.45
CA ARG A 10 -12.07 8.71 -8.52
C ARG A 10 -11.60 8.74 -7.07
N TYR A 11 -10.68 7.86 -6.67
CA TYR A 11 -10.18 7.79 -5.30
C TYR A 11 -9.11 8.82 -4.99
N THR A 12 -8.16 9.06 -5.91
CA THR A 12 -7.19 10.17 -5.82
C THR A 12 -7.92 11.48 -5.54
N ASN A 13 -8.95 11.81 -6.31
CA ASN A 13 -9.71 13.05 -6.16
C ASN A 13 -10.44 13.20 -4.81
N LYS A 14 -10.77 12.08 -4.16
CA LYS A 14 -11.42 12.05 -2.84
C LYS A 14 -10.42 12.21 -1.72
N ILE A 15 -9.26 11.57 -1.83
CA ILE A 15 -8.29 11.48 -0.73
C ILE A 15 -7.14 12.47 -0.81
N ILE A 16 -6.97 13.17 -1.94
CA ILE A 16 -5.91 14.14 -2.12
C ILE A 16 -6.17 15.42 -1.32
N THR A 17 -5.76 15.36 -0.07
CA THR A 17 -5.86 16.44 0.90
C THR A 17 -4.75 16.27 1.92
N THR A 18 -4.52 17.29 2.74
CA THR A 18 -3.43 17.28 3.69
C THR A 18 -3.61 16.20 4.77
N HIS A 19 -2.49 15.63 5.21
CA HIS A 19 -2.45 14.73 6.35
C HIS A 19 -1.98 15.52 7.58
N LEU A 20 -2.94 15.98 8.40
CA LEU A 20 -2.68 16.80 9.59
C LEU A 20 -3.35 16.14 10.81
N PRO A 21 -2.71 15.12 11.42
CA PRO A 21 -3.31 14.29 12.47
C PRO A 21 -3.15 14.93 13.86
N GLN A 22 -3.47 16.21 14.02
CA GLN A 22 -3.39 16.92 15.30
C GLN A 22 -4.78 17.41 15.72
N ASN A 23 -5.18 17.10 16.96
CA ASN A 23 -6.41 17.62 17.53
C ASN A 23 -6.25 19.07 18.04
N GLU A 24 -7.31 19.64 18.62
CA GLU A 24 -7.31 21.01 19.16
C GLU A 24 -6.26 21.24 20.28
N ASN A 25 -5.82 20.16 20.95
CA ASN A 25 -4.79 20.19 21.98
C ASN A 25 -3.37 19.94 21.43
N SER A 26 -3.20 19.89 20.11
CA SER A 26 -1.95 19.51 19.43
C SER A 26 -1.47 18.08 19.74
N GLU A 27 -2.36 17.20 20.19
CA GLU A 27 -2.07 15.78 20.38
C GLU A 27 -2.35 15.01 19.09
N TYR A 28 -1.62 13.93 18.86
CA TYR A 28 -1.85 13.09 17.70
C TYR A 28 -3.21 12.42 17.77
N ASP A 29 -4.02 12.64 16.74
CA ASP A 29 -5.30 12.02 16.54
C ASP A 29 -5.51 11.75 15.05
N ILE A 30 -5.51 10.46 14.69
CA ILE A 30 -5.75 10.04 13.30
C ILE A 30 -7.14 10.50 12.84
N ASN A 31 -8.11 10.57 13.74
CA ASN A 31 -9.47 11.02 13.42
C ASN A 31 -9.56 12.52 13.20
N SER A 32 -8.49 13.29 13.46
CA SER A 32 -8.42 14.71 13.16
C SER A 32 -7.90 14.98 11.74
N SER A 33 -7.12 14.05 11.16
CA SER A 33 -6.51 14.20 9.83
C SER A 33 -7.53 14.26 8.70
N PHE A 34 -7.39 15.25 7.80
CA PHE A 34 -8.25 15.39 6.63
C PHE A 34 -8.12 14.21 5.66
N LYS A 35 -6.89 13.76 5.39
CA LYS A 35 -6.63 12.60 4.53
C LYS A 35 -7.22 11.32 5.14
N ALA A 36 -7.03 11.09 6.44
CA ALA A 36 -7.62 9.94 7.14
C ALA A 36 -9.15 9.95 7.08
N LYS A 37 -9.78 11.10 7.34
CA LYS A 37 -11.24 11.26 7.19
C LYS A 37 -11.72 10.97 5.78
N ALA A 38 -10.98 11.41 4.76
CA ALA A 38 -11.32 11.16 3.38
C ALA A 38 -11.23 9.67 3.01
N ILE A 39 -10.21 8.96 3.50
CA ILE A 39 -10.08 7.51 3.38
C ILE A 39 -11.24 6.81 4.09
N MET A 40 -11.51 7.13 5.36
CA MET A 40 -12.62 6.55 6.13
C MET A 40 -13.97 6.74 5.44
N LYS A 41 -14.22 7.93 4.88
CA LYS A 41 -15.43 8.17 4.09
C LYS A 41 -15.51 7.29 2.84
N CYS A 42 -14.38 7.05 2.16
CA CYS A 42 -14.35 6.11 1.04
C CYS A 42 -14.69 4.68 1.49
N LEU A 43 -14.23 4.27 2.68
CA LEU A 43 -14.53 2.96 3.26
C LEU A 43 -16.01 2.83 3.65
N ASP A 44 -16.60 3.88 4.24
CA ASP A 44 -18.04 3.96 4.53
C ASP A 44 -18.89 3.79 3.26
N GLU A 45 -18.50 4.48 2.17
CA GLU A 45 -19.18 4.36 0.88
C GLU A 45 -19.09 2.93 0.30
N LEU A 46 -17.97 2.24 0.54
CA LEU A 46 -17.76 0.85 0.16
C LEU A 46 -18.39 -0.15 1.13
N LYS A 47 -18.94 0.30 2.27
CA LYS A 47 -19.44 -0.55 3.36
C LYS A 47 -18.39 -1.51 3.92
N LEU A 48 -17.11 -1.11 3.87
CA LEU A 48 -16.03 -1.82 4.54
C LEU A 48 -15.88 -1.28 5.96
N ASP A 49 -15.73 -2.19 6.91
CA ASP A 49 -15.54 -1.82 8.31
C ASP A 49 -14.08 -1.44 8.56
N TYR A 50 -13.84 -0.55 9.52
CA TYR A 50 -12.50 -0.08 9.83
C TYR A 50 -12.32 0.32 11.29
N ILE A 51 -11.09 0.20 11.78
CA ILE A 51 -10.63 0.69 13.08
C ILE A 51 -9.56 1.75 12.82
N ALA A 52 -9.85 2.99 13.20
CA ALA A 52 -8.86 4.07 13.23
C ALA A 52 -8.20 4.10 14.61
N ASP A 53 -6.88 3.93 14.65
CA ASP A 53 -6.10 3.83 15.88
C ASP A 53 -4.82 4.67 15.78
N ASN A 54 -4.59 5.51 16.80
CA ASN A 54 -3.44 6.42 16.83
C ASN A 54 -2.08 5.71 16.85
N ARG A 55 -2.04 4.39 17.09
CA ARG A 55 -0.80 3.61 17.11
C ARG A 55 -0.46 3.00 15.76
N TYR A 56 -1.47 2.64 14.97
CA TYR A 56 -1.31 1.80 13.78
C TYR A 56 -1.72 2.53 12.49
N GLY A 57 -2.70 3.44 12.56
CA GLY A 57 -3.33 4.05 11.39
C GLY A 57 -4.78 3.57 11.20
N ILE A 58 -5.17 3.25 9.97
CA ILE A 58 -6.53 2.77 9.65
C ILE A 58 -6.45 1.30 9.24
N ILE A 59 -7.02 0.41 10.04
CA ILE A 59 -7.11 -1.02 9.75
C ILE A 59 -8.49 -1.31 9.19
N VAL A 60 -8.55 -1.94 8.03
CA VAL A 60 -9.76 -2.14 7.22
C VAL A 60 -9.99 -3.63 7.02
N ALA A 61 -11.25 -4.05 7.14
CA ALA A 61 -11.68 -5.39 6.81
C ALA A 61 -13.13 -5.38 6.35
N ASN A 62 -13.65 -6.53 5.89
CA ASN A 62 -15.07 -6.62 5.54
C ASN A 62 -16.00 -6.32 6.73
N SER A 63 -15.62 -6.77 7.93
CA SER A 63 -16.34 -6.58 9.18
C SER A 63 -15.42 -6.85 10.37
N PHE A 64 -15.64 -6.13 11.47
CA PHE A 64 -15.13 -6.47 12.79
C PHE A 64 -16.27 -6.88 13.73
N ASN A 65 -15.92 -7.57 14.81
CA ASN A 65 -16.84 -7.78 15.92
C ASN A 65 -17.22 -6.43 16.55
N GLN A 66 -18.50 -6.03 16.41
CA GLN A 66 -18.96 -4.69 16.79
C GLN A 66 -18.91 -4.45 18.31
N GLU A 67 -19.16 -5.47 19.12
CA GLU A 67 -19.08 -5.36 20.58
C GLU A 67 -17.64 -5.11 21.04
N LEU A 68 -16.68 -5.79 20.40
CA LEU A 68 -15.26 -5.60 20.68
C LEU A 68 -14.77 -4.25 20.13
N LYS A 69 -15.16 -3.87 18.91
CA LYS A 69 -14.76 -2.60 18.30
C LYS A 69 -15.16 -1.40 19.15
N ALA A 70 -16.34 -1.43 19.78
CA ALA A 70 -16.84 -0.31 20.58
C ALA A 70 -15.95 0.05 21.79
N ASN A 71 -15.18 -0.91 22.34
CA ASN A 71 -14.44 -0.69 23.60
C ASN A 71 -13.03 -1.30 23.63
N LYS A 72 -12.66 -2.14 22.66
CA LYS A 72 -11.50 -3.03 22.69
C LYS A 72 -10.96 -3.30 21.27
N ASN A 73 -10.56 -2.25 20.55
CA ASN A 73 -9.97 -2.33 19.19
C ASN A 73 -9.00 -3.50 19.00
N ASN A 74 -8.01 -3.65 19.90
CA ASN A 74 -7.02 -4.73 19.79
C ASN A 74 -7.61 -6.13 19.84
N LYS A 75 -8.71 -6.33 20.58
CA LYS A 75 -9.39 -7.63 20.60
C LYS A 75 -10.13 -7.89 19.30
N ALA A 76 -10.79 -6.86 18.75
CA ALA A 76 -11.46 -6.96 17.45
C ALA A 76 -10.48 -7.29 16.33
N ILE A 77 -9.31 -6.62 16.30
CA ILE A 77 -8.24 -6.88 15.33
C ILE A 77 -7.73 -8.32 15.48
N LYS A 78 -7.38 -8.74 16.70
CA LYS A 78 -6.91 -10.10 16.99
C LYS A 78 -7.91 -11.19 16.57
N GLU A 79 -9.20 -10.95 16.77
CA GLU A 79 -10.23 -11.88 16.32
C GLU A 79 -10.26 -11.96 14.80
N LYS A 80 -10.23 -10.80 14.12
CA LYS A 80 -10.28 -10.76 12.67
C LYS A 80 -9.07 -11.41 11.99
N LEU A 81 -7.87 -11.29 12.56
CA LEU A 81 -6.64 -11.89 12.00
C LEU A 81 -6.72 -13.42 11.81
N LYS A 82 -7.61 -14.11 12.53
CA LYS A 82 -7.84 -15.55 12.36
C LYS A 82 -8.49 -15.93 11.03
N GLU A 83 -9.08 -14.97 10.33
CA GLU A 83 -9.79 -15.16 9.06
C GLU A 83 -8.99 -14.62 7.87
N VAL A 84 -7.89 -13.90 8.13
CA VAL A 84 -7.16 -13.13 7.11
C VAL A 84 -6.05 -13.97 6.51
N ASP A 85 -6.06 -14.08 5.18
CA ASP A 85 -5.00 -14.70 4.39
C ASP A 85 -4.04 -13.67 3.81
N LEU A 86 -4.53 -12.47 3.47
CA LEU A 86 -3.75 -11.41 2.84
C LEU A 86 -3.88 -10.09 3.61
N ILE A 87 -2.73 -9.50 3.96
CA ILE A 87 -2.63 -8.16 4.52
C ILE A 87 -1.95 -7.24 3.49
N VAL A 88 -2.60 -6.12 3.16
CA VAL A 88 -2.06 -5.12 2.23
C VAL A 88 -1.82 -3.81 2.97
N VAL A 89 -0.58 -3.33 2.94
CA VAL A 89 -0.13 -2.15 3.69
C VAL A 89 0.14 -1.00 2.73
N SER A 90 -0.17 0.23 3.13
CA SER A 90 0.14 1.44 2.35
C SER A 90 0.13 2.64 3.30
N HIS A 91 1.29 3.21 3.62
CA HIS A 91 1.36 4.29 4.60
C HIS A 91 0.58 5.54 4.18
N ILE A 92 -0.04 6.21 5.15
CA ILE A 92 -0.95 7.35 4.94
C ILE A 92 -0.24 8.69 5.05
N ASP A 93 0.84 8.74 5.83
CA ASP A 93 1.60 9.95 6.03
C ASP A 93 2.29 10.39 4.74
N MET A 94 2.77 11.62 4.79
CA MET A 94 3.27 12.31 3.61
C MET A 94 4.45 13.15 4.04
N ILE A 95 5.49 13.20 3.22
CA ILE A 95 6.54 14.18 3.42
C ILE A 95 6.00 15.62 3.40
N SER A 96 6.73 16.49 4.09
CA SER A 96 6.38 17.89 4.32
C SER A 96 6.16 18.66 3.01
N LYS A 97 6.95 18.31 1.98
CA LYS A 97 6.90 18.92 0.65
C LYS A 97 5.62 18.57 -0.11
N PHE A 98 5.08 17.38 0.14
CA PHE A 98 3.87 16.88 -0.50
C PHE A 98 2.62 17.30 0.26
N ASN A 99 2.72 17.52 1.56
CA ASN A 99 1.62 17.88 2.45
C ASN A 99 1.28 19.39 2.42
N GLN A 100 1.23 19.99 1.21
CA GLN A 100 0.91 21.40 1.00
C GLN A 100 -0.31 21.54 0.09
N ALA A 101 -1.26 22.39 0.46
CA ALA A 101 -2.54 22.47 -0.24
C ALA A 101 -2.39 22.87 -1.72
N ASP A 102 -1.47 23.76 -2.05
CA ASP A 102 -1.16 24.17 -3.42
C ASP A 102 -0.55 23.03 -4.23
N VAL A 103 0.41 22.28 -3.67
CA VAL A 103 1.00 21.08 -4.29
C VAL A 103 -0.07 20.03 -4.58
N LEU A 104 -0.93 19.74 -3.60
CA LEU A 104 -2.01 18.76 -3.71
C LEU A 104 -3.07 19.19 -4.75
N ASN A 105 -3.43 20.47 -4.77
CA ASN A 105 -4.37 21.02 -5.75
C ASN A 105 -3.82 20.95 -7.17
N VAL A 106 -2.53 21.25 -7.38
CA VAL A 106 -1.88 21.12 -8.68
C VAL A 106 -1.82 19.66 -9.12
N PHE A 107 -1.44 18.75 -8.24
CA PHE A 107 -1.43 17.33 -8.55
C PHE A 107 -2.82 16.84 -8.92
N LYS A 108 -3.86 17.17 -8.14
CA LYS A 108 -5.25 16.83 -8.44
C LYS A 108 -5.66 17.30 -9.83
N TYR A 109 -5.42 18.57 -10.12
CA TYR A 109 -5.75 19.18 -11.41
C TYR A 109 -5.04 18.51 -12.59
N ASN A 110 -3.77 18.11 -12.41
CA ASN A 110 -3.03 17.40 -13.44
C ASN A 110 -3.50 15.94 -13.58
N PHE A 111 -3.81 15.27 -12.48
CA PHE A 111 -4.28 13.89 -12.46
C PHE A 111 -5.62 13.72 -13.19
N GLU A 112 -6.52 14.69 -13.03
CA GLU A 112 -7.82 14.71 -13.72
C GLU A 112 -7.70 14.75 -15.25
N LYS A 113 -6.57 15.25 -15.78
CA LYS A 113 -6.34 15.41 -17.21
C LYS A 113 -5.68 14.21 -17.90
N LEU A 114 -5.22 13.21 -17.13
CA LEU A 114 -4.55 12.04 -17.66
C LEU A 114 -5.52 11.22 -18.52
N ASN A 115 -5.30 11.12 -19.83
CA ASN A 115 -6.20 10.42 -20.75
C ASN A 115 -5.49 9.39 -21.61
N ASP A 116 -4.19 9.53 -21.83
CA ASP A 116 -3.37 8.63 -22.65
C ASP A 116 -2.37 7.84 -21.80
N TYR A 117 -2.01 6.64 -22.25
CA TYR A 117 -1.08 5.77 -21.52
C TYR A 117 0.33 6.37 -21.32
N GLU A 118 0.74 7.24 -22.23
CA GLU A 118 2.02 7.96 -22.18
C GLU A 118 1.94 9.26 -21.36
N ASP A 119 0.74 9.66 -20.90
CA ASP A 119 0.62 10.82 -20.04
C ASP A 119 1.39 10.58 -18.74
N THR A 120 2.11 11.62 -18.34
CA THR A 120 2.99 11.59 -17.18
C THR A 120 2.39 12.41 -16.05
N ILE A 121 2.50 11.89 -14.84
CA ILE A 121 2.09 12.57 -13.62
C ILE A 121 3.29 12.68 -12.67
N SER A 122 3.45 13.84 -12.05
CA SER A 122 4.50 14.12 -11.07
C SER A 122 3.93 14.75 -9.81
N GLY A 123 4.57 14.54 -8.66
CA GLY A 123 4.22 15.19 -7.39
C GLY A 123 4.08 14.19 -6.25
N PRO A 124 3.05 14.30 -5.37
CA PRO A 124 2.84 13.43 -4.20
C PRO A 124 2.43 12.00 -4.59
N LEU A 125 3.30 11.27 -5.30
CA LEU A 125 3.10 9.86 -5.61
C LEU A 125 3.22 9.04 -4.33
N ASP A 126 4.22 9.34 -3.51
CA ASP A 126 4.49 8.72 -2.22
C ASP A 126 3.62 9.29 -1.09
N ASN A 127 2.66 8.57 -0.50
CA ASN A 127 2.09 7.33 -1.03
C ASN A 127 0.62 7.50 -1.44
N THR A 128 0.26 8.74 -1.79
CA THR A 128 -1.12 9.10 -2.19
C THR A 128 -1.61 8.26 -3.36
N ILE A 129 -0.74 7.91 -4.32
CA ILE A 129 -1.15 7.12 -5.48
C ILE A 129 -1.43 5.66 -5.13
N THR A 130 -0.64 5.05 -4.25
CA THR A 130 -0.88 3.66 -3.85
C THR A 130 -2.06 3.57 -2.88
N ASN A 131 -2.26 4.56 -2.00
CA ASN A 131 -3.47 4.66 -1.17
C ASN A 131 -4.73 4.67 -2.07
N ALA A 132 -4.71 5.49 -3.14
CA ALA A 132 -5.82 5.56 -4.10
C ALA A 132 -5.98 4.26 -4.89
N THR A 133 -4.87 3.61 -5.25
CA THR A 133 -4.86 2.32 -5.95
C THR A 133 -5.47 1.21 -5.09
N LEU A 134 -5.13 1.16 -3.79
CA LEU A 134 -5.69 0.20 -2.85
C LEU A 134 -7.20 0.41 -2.67
N LEU A 135 -7.66 1.65 -2.49
CA LEU A 135 -9.09 1.95 -2.42
C LEU A 135 -9.83 1.60 -3.72
N ALA A 136 -9.21 1.89 -4.88
CA ALA A 136 -9.75 1.53 -6.19
C ALA A 136 -9.87 0.01 -6.36
N LEU A 137 -8.92 -0.75 -5.83
CA LEU A 137 -8.95 -2.21 -5.88
C LEU A 137 -10.01 -2.78 -4.95
N LEU A 138 -10.09 -2.31 -3.70
CA LEU A 138 -11.15 -2.69 -2.77
C LEU A 138 -12.54 -2.39 -3.35
N SER A 139 -12.71 -1.23 -3.99
CA SER A 139 -13.92 -0.89 -4.74
C SER A 139 -14.22 -1.86 -5.88
N LEU A 140 -13.22 -2.21 -6.70
CA LEU A 140 -13.39 -3.20 -7.76
C LEU A 140 -13.87 -4.54 -7.18
N ARG A 141 -13.29 -4.99 -6.06
CA ARG A 141 -13.67 -6.24 -5.38
C ARG A 141 -15.12 -6.23 -4.93
N VAL A 142 -15.47 -5.25 -4.10
CA VAL A 142 -16.78 -5.19 -3.46
C VAL A 142 -17.89 -4.84 -4.45
N GLU A 143 -17.71 -3.78 -5.25
CA GLU A 143 -18.81 -3.24 -6.08
C GLU A 143 -19.00 -4.03 -7.39
N ASN A 144 -17.93 -4.57 -7.97
CA ASN A 144 -17.98 -5.12 -9.32
C ASN A 144 -17.75 -6.63 -9.41
N LEU A 145 -16.96 -7.20 -8.51
CA LEU A 145 -16.71 -8.64 -8.49
C LEU A 145 -17.56 -9.38 -7.46
N GLY A 146 -18.23 -8.66 -6.55
CA GLY A 146 -19.00 -9.27 -5.46
C GLY A 146 -18.12 -10.03 -4.46
N ASP A 147 -16.82 -9.72 -4.45
CA ASP A 147 -15.83 -10.23 -3.51
C ASP A 147 -15.97 -9.46 -2.20
N ASP A 148 -16.39 -10.15 -1.15
CA ASP A 148 -16.64 -9.55 0.16
C ASP A 148 -15.35 -9.22 0.92
N CYS A 149 -14.17 -9.61 0.39
CA CYS A 149 -12.87 -9.40 1.01
C CYS A 149 -12.80 -9.93 2.45
N LYS A 150 -13.51 -11.01 2.80
CA LYS A 150 -13.52 -11.59 4.17
C LYS A 150 -12.14 -11.99 4.67
N ASP A 151 -11.27 -12.40 3.76
CA ASP A 151 -9.91 -12.92 3.98
C ASP A 151 -8.83 -11.87 3.75
N VAL A 152 -9.22 -10.62 3.48
CA VAL A 152 -8.29 -9.50 3.25
C VAL A 152 -8.39 -8.50 4.39
N MET A 153 -7.23 -8.04 4.86
CA MET A 153 -7.09 -6.86 5.70
C MET A 153 -6.25 -5.82 4.96
N ALA A 154 -6.71 -4.57 4.93
CA ALA A 154 -5.90 -3.46 4.44
C ALA A 154 -5.48 -2.57 5.62
N ILE A 155 -4.25 -2.08 5.62
CA ILE A 155 -3.71 -1.21 6.65
C ILE A 155 -3.15 0.04 6.00
N PHE A 156 -3.78 1.18 6.29
CA PHE A 156 -3.18 2.48 6.00
C PHE A 156 -2.31 2.87 7.21
N SER A 157 -1.04 2.46 7.18
CA SER A 157 -0.07 2.61 8.27
C SER A 157 0.30 4.08 8.49
N ILE A 158 0.89 4.40 9.65
CA ILE A 158 1.32 5.77 9.99
C ILE A 158 2.82 5.82 10.30
N GLY A 159 3.42 6.95 9.95
CA GLY A 159 4.75 7.35 10.38
C GLY A 159 5.83 6.40 9.89
N GLU A 160 5.71 6.02 8.63
CA GLU A 160 6.76 5.41 7.81
C GLU A 160 7.83 6.48 7.55
N GLU A 161 7.41 7.66 7.09
CA GLU A 161 8.29 8.76 6.71
C GLU A 161 9.09 9.31 7.88
N ASP A 162 10.23 9.95 7.61
CA ASP A 162 11.09 10.54 8.64
C ASP A 162 10.41 11.66 9.46
N ILE A 163 10.86 11.89 10.70
CA ILE A 163 10.21 12.86 11.60
C ILE A 163 10.25 14.30 11.05
N SER A 164 11.34 14.64 10.38
CA SER A 164 11.51 15.94 9.72
C SER A 164 10.56 16.13 8.55
N GLU A 165 10.05 15.05 7.99
CA GLU A 165 9.17 15.06 6.82
C GLU A 165 7.70 14.97 7.22
N ARG A 166 7.31 14.03 8.08
CA ARG A 166 5.90 13.85 8.47
C ARG A 166 5.35 14.90 9.43
N GLY A 167 6.22 15.56 10.21
CA GLY A 167 5.83 16.67 11.09
C GLY A 167 5.07 16.29 12.38
N PHE A 168 5.05 15.02 12.75
CA PHE A 168 4.49 14.52 14.02
C PHE A 168 5.38 13.42 14.63
N LYS A 169 5.22 13.14 15.93
CA LYS A 169 6.16 12.30 16.69
C LYS A 169 5.92 10.81 16.51
N GLU A 170 4.66 10.43 16.35
CA GLU A 170 4.19 9.08 16.15
C GLU A 170 4.85 8.49 14.90
N LYS A 171 5.37 7.28 15.03
CA LYS A 171 6.12 6.57 13.99
C LYS A 171 5.94 5.06 14.04
N ASN A 172 6.39 4.39 12.99
CA ASN A 172 6.48 2.94 12.85
C ASN A 172 5.15 2.26 13.21
N GLY A 173 4.08 2.69 12.54
CA GLY A 173 2.74 2.11 12.73
C GLY A 173 2.74 0.61 12.48
N MET A 174 3.46 0.16 11.44
CA MET A 174 3.58 -1.26 11.10
C MET A 174 4.35 -2.04 12.16
N LYS A 175 5.50 -1.54 12.64
CA LYS A 175 6.21 -2.12 13.78
C LYS A 175 5.30 -2.35 14.97
N LYS A 176 4.56 -1.32 15.39
CA LYS A 176 3.66 -1.41 16.56
C LYS A 176 2.55 -2.44 16.34
N PHE A 177 2.07 -2.57 15.11
CA PHE A 177 1.09 -3.59 14.77
C PHE A 177 1.71 -4.99 14.87
N MET A 178 2.88 -5.21 14.26
CA MET A 178 3.56 -6.51 14.28
C MET A 178 3.98 -6.91 15.70
N ASP A 179 4.59 -6.00 16.47
CA ASP A 179 4.91 -6.19 17.90
C ASP A 179 3.69 -6.63 18.72
N LYS A 180 2.48 -6.21 18.30
CA LYS A 180 1.24 -6.50 19.02
C LYS A 180 0.55 -7.77 18.57
N PHE A 181 0.64 -8.11 17.29
CA PHE A 181 -0.26 -9.06 16.64
C PHE A 181 0.44 -10.21 15.90
N ALA A 182 1.77 -10.22 15.79
CA ALA A 182 2.50 -11.30 15.11
C ALA A 182 2.09 -12.69 15.61
N ASP A 183 2.01 -12.91 16.92
CA ASP A 183 1.56 -14.17 17.55
C ASP A 183 0.07 -14.52 17.28
N ASN A 184 -0.66 -13.68 16.56
CA ASN A 184 -2.09 -13.86 16.26
C ASN A 184 -2.37 -13.94 14.76
N LEU A 185 -1.34 -13.83 13.94
CA LEU A 185 -1.40 -14.15 12.52
C LEU A 185 -1.62 -15.64 12.33
N LYS A 186 -2.25 -16.01 11.22
CA LYS A 186 -2.22 -17.39 10.72
C LYS A 186 -0.81 -17.66 10.17
N ASP A 187 -0.34 -18.89 10.31
CA ASP A 187 0.99 -19.32 9.85
C ASP A 187 1.26 -18.94 8.39
N ASP A 188 0.24 -18.98 7.52
CA ASP A 188 0.39 -18.73 6.09
C ASP A 188 -0.03 -17.33 5.63
N VAL A 189 -0.27 -16.38 6.54
CA VAL A 189 -0.65 -15.01 6.16
C VAL A 189 0.43 -14.39 5.25
N LYS A 190 -0.01 -13.67 4.21
CA LYS A 190 0.88 -12.98 3.28
C LYS A 190 0.75 -11.48 3.43
N PHE A 191 1.86 -10.77 3.35
CA PHE A 191 1.90 -9.31 3.33
C PHE A 191 2.29 -8.78 1.95
N ILE A 192 1.62 -7.71 1.53
CA ILE A 192 2.04 -6.90 0.39
C ILE A 192 2.11 -5.45 0.89
N ASN A 193 3.31 -4.90 1.03
CA ASN A 193 3.48 -3.47 1.24
C ASN A 193 3.37 -2.74 -0.10
N LEU A 194 2.60 -1.67 -0.19
CA LEU A 194 2.46 -0.87 -1.40
C LEU A 194 3.27 0.40 -1.24
N ASP A 195 4.16 0.65 -2.18
CA ASP A 195 5.07 1.78 -2.13
C ASP A 195 5.44 2.29 -3.53
N VAL A 196 6.37 3.22 -3.62
CA VAL A 196 6.96 3.72 -4.85
C VAL A 196 8.47 3.45 -4.86
N THR A 197 9.05 3.22 -6.04
CA THR A 197 10.48 2.89 -6.15
C THR A 197 11.39 4.12 -6.16
N ALA A 198 12.67 3.91 -5.82
CA ALA A 198 13.73 4.91 -5.93
C ALA A 198 14.42 4.96 -7.30
N MET A 199 15.13 6.05 -7.56
CA MET A 199 15.92 6.28 -8.77
C MET A 199 17.00 5.20 -9.02
N GLU A 200 17.45 4.51 -7.98
CA GLU A 200 18.51 3.49 -8.02
C GLU A 200 18.18 2.29 -8.92
N TYR A 201 16.90 2.10 -9.22
CA TYR A 201 16.40 1.04 -10.10
C TYR A 201 16.48 1.36 -11.59
N HIS A 202 16.67 2.63 -11.96
CA HIS A 202 16.65 3.08 -13.36
C HIS A 202 18.01 2.91 -14.05
N ASP A 203 19.10 2.95 -13.27
CA ASP A 203 20.45 2.68 -13.76
C ASP A 203 20.60 1.20 -14.19
N TYR A 204 19.79 0.31 -13.62
CA TYR A 204 19.78 -1.12 -13.96
C TYR A 204 18.70 -1.43 -15.01
N LYS A 205 19.08 -1.20 -16.28
CA LYS A 205 18.46 -1.58 -17.58
C LYS A 205 18.12 -0.42 -18.51
N ASN A 206 18.22 0.85 -18.10
CA ASN A 206 17.78 2.00 -18.91
C ASN A 206 16.36 1.81 -19.49
N ASP A 207 15.52 0.97 -18.85
CA ASP A 207 14.27 0.54 -19.43
C ASP A 207 13.12 1.35 -18.83
N GLU A 208 12.75 2.42 -19.54
CA GLU A 208 11.57 3.25 -19.24
C GLU A 208 10.25 2.43 -19.26
N ASN A 209 10.27 1.14 -19.61
CA ASN A 209 9.08 0.29 -19.70
C ASN A 209 8.82 -0.60 -18.49
N ILE A 210 9.62 -0.54 -17.42
CA ILE A 210 9.33 -1.29 -16.19
C ILE A 210 8.28 -0.52 -15.38
N PRO A 211 7.07 -1.08 -15.16
CA PRO A 211 5.98 -0.39 -14.48
C PRO A 211 6.03 -0.54 -12.96
N ALA A 212 6.60 -1.63 -12.45
CA ALA A 212 6.55 -1.96 -11.03
C ALA A 212 7.60 -3.02 -10.66
N PHE A 213 7.91 -3.06 -9.36
CA PHE A 213 8.90 -3.93 -8.76
C PHE A 213 8.29 -4.76 -7.63
N ILE A 214 8.78 -5.98 -7.48
CA ILE A 214 8.62 -6.81 -6.28
C ILE A 214 9.95 -6.74 -5.55
N GLU A 215 9.96 -5.99 -4.46
CA GLU A 215 11.10 -5.76 -3.58
C GLU A 215 11.00 -6.69 -2.37
N TYR A 216 12.07 -7.42 -2.07
CA TYR A 216 12.08 -8.42 -1.00
C TYR A 216 13.44 -8.51 -0.31
N ASP A 217 13.40 -9.05 0.90
CA ASP A 217 14.57 -9.26 1.76
C ASP A 217 15.23 -10.62 1.49
N ASP A 218 16.40 -10.84 2.05
CA ASP A 218 17.23 -12.02 1.85
C ASP A 218 16.54 -13.34 2.22
N ASN A 219 15.49 -13.29 3.04
CA ASN A 219 14.68 -14.45 3.40
C ASN A 219 14.07 -15.15 2.17
N LEU A 220 13.80 -14.43 1.07
CA LEU A 220 13.28 -15.00 -0.16
C LEU A 220 14.36 -15.42 -1.17
N ASN A 221 15.66 -15.27 -0.85
CA ASN A 221 16.76 -15.69 -1.74
C ASN A 221 16.72 -17.18 -2.07
N SER A 222 16.25 -18.00 -1.13
CA SER A 222 16.03 -19.44 -1.32
C SER A 222 15.00 -19.77 -2.42
N ASN A 223 14.20 -18.79 -2.87
CA ASN A 223 13.20 -18.93 -3.94
C ASN A 223 13.64 -18.34 -5.29
N LYS A 224 14.82 -17.70 -5.38
CA LYS A 224 15.34 -17.22 -6.67
C LYS A 224 15.58 -18.35 -7.67
N ILE A 225 15.14 -18.19 -8.92
CA ILE A 225 15.48 -19.08 -10.04
C ILE A 225 17.00 -19.05 -10.31
N ASP A 226 17.61 -17.85 -10.31
CA ASP A 226 19.06 -17.66 -10.36
C ASP A 226 19.55 -17.01 -9.05
N LYS A 227 20.21 -17.81 -8.19
CA LYS A 227 20.69 -17.38 -6.87
C LYS A 227 21.71 -16.25 -6.93
N SER A 228 22.44 -16.12 -8.03
CA SER A 228 23.52 -15.14 -8.18
C SER A 228 23.02 -13.78 -8.70
N TYR A 229 21.76 -13.73 -9.13
CA TYR A 229 21.21 -12.57 -9.82
C TYR A 229 20.21 -11.83 -8.93
N LYS A 230 20.58 -10.61 -8.53
CA LYS A 230 19.77 -9.71 -7.68
C LYS A 230 18.33 -9.51 -8.17
N TYR A 231 18.14 -9.47 -9.49
CA TYR A 231 16.83 -9.25 -10.12
C TYR A 231 16.17 -10.56 -10.60
N SER A 232 16.57 -11.71 -10.04
CA SER A 232 15.98 -12.99 -10.39
C SER A 232 14.51 -13.03 -10.00
N LYS A 233 13.68 -13.59 -10.89
CA LYS A 233 12.33 -14.01 -10.53
C LYS A 233 12.40 -15.04 -9.40
N LEU A 234 11.35 -15.05 -8.59
CA LEU A 234 11.13 -16.05 -7.55
C LEU A 234 10.23 -17.17 -8.08
N ASP A 235 10.53 -18.43 -7.77
CA ASP A 235 9.81 -19.63 -8.21
C ASP A 235 8.55 -19.96 -7.41
N ILE A 236 8.22 -19.11 -6.44
CA ILE A 236 7.00 -19.19 -5.59
C ILE A 236 5.76 -18.59 -6.27
N PHE A 237 5.94 -17.84 -7.35
CA PHE A 237 4.84 -17.23 -8.08
C PHE A 237 4.44 -18.11 -9.27
N ASP A 238 3.15 -18.47 -9.34
CA ASP A 238 2.61 -19.15 -10.52
C ASP A 238 2.84 -18.32 -11.79
N GLU A 239 3.10 -18.97 -12.94
CA GLU A 239 3.34 -18.29 -14.23
C GLU A 239 2.22 -17.31 -14.61
N ASN A 240 0.98 -17.58 -14.20
CA ASN A 240 -0.18 -16.73 -14.49
C ASN A 240 -0.35 -15.56 -13.50
N SER A 241 0.32 -15.61 -12.34
CA SER A 241 0.15 -14.64 -11.26
C SER A 241 0.89 -13.33 -11.52
N LEU A 242 1.87 -13.30 -12.42
CA LEU A 242 2.71 -12.15 -12.71
C LEU A 242 2.57 -11.67 -14.16
N SER A 243 2.79 -10.38 -14.38
CA SER A 243 3.03 -9.81 -15.70
C SER A 243 4.51 -9.89 -16.03
N ASP A 244 4.86 -10.13 -17.29
CA ASP A 244 6.25 -10.21 -17.75
C ASP A 244 7.04 -8.92 -17.53
N ASN A 245 6.33 -7.81 -17.37
CA ASN A 245 6.94 -6.50 -17.16
C ASN A 245 7.28 -6.22 -15.70
N ILE A 246 6.88 -7.07 -14.74
CA ILE A 246 7.21 -6.87 -13.33
C ILE A 246 8.64 -7.35 -13.08
N MET A 247 9.46 -6.47 -12.51
CA MET A 247 10.82 -6.80 -12.13
C MET A 247 10.91 -7.18 -10.65
N PHE A 248 11.89 -7.99 -10.31
CA PHE A 248 12.18 -8.43 -8.95
C PHE A 248 13.42 -7.71 -8.47
N CYS A 249 13.51 -7.40 -7.18
CA CYS A 249 14.73 -6.89 -6.59
C CYS A 249 14.90 -7.40 -5.16
N GLU A 250 16.01 -8.09 -4.92
CA GLU A 250 16.56 -8.30 -3.59
C GLU A 250 17.13 -7.00 -3.03
N TYR A 251 16.89 -6.71 -1.75
CA TYR A 251 17.62 -5.66 -1.02
C TYR A 251 18.69 -6.28 -0.13
N GLU A 252 19.95 -5.91 -0.38
CA GLU A 252 21.10 -6.38 0.41
C GLU A 252 21.31 -5.56 1.71
N ASP A 253 20.75 -4.34 1.79
CA ASP A 253 20.95 -3.38 2.90
C ASP A 253 19.61 -2.84 3.47
N GLY A 254 18.61 -3.71 3.63
CA GLY A 254 17.29 -3.38 4.18
C GLY A 254 16.28 -2.96 3.11
N THR A 255 15.00 -3.30 3.32
CA THR A 255 13.88 -3.00 2.40
C THR A 255 13.20 -1.66 2.73
N SER A 256 12.06 -1.33 2.11
CA SER A 256 11.18 -0.24 2.61
C SER A 256 10.90 -0.41 4.12
N ASP A 257 10.86 0.69 4.87
CA ASP A 257 10.76 0.69 6.34
C ASP A 257 9.58 -0.17 6.85
N ASP A 258 8.40 -0.04 6.23
CA ASP A 258 7.23 -0.85 6.63
C ASP A 258 7.40 -2.35 6.33
N LEU A 259 8.15 -2.74 5.28
CA LEU A 259 8.45 -4.15 4.99
C LEU A 259 9.48 -4.73 5.96
N GLU A 260 10.51 -3.97 6.33
CA GLU A 260 11.53 -4.42 7.28
C GLU A 260 10.87 -4.81 8.61
N GLU A 261 9.93 -3.98 9.08
CA GLU A 261 9.17 -4.23 10.31
C GLU A 261 8.22 -5.44 10.22
N ILE A 262 7.93 -5.94 9.01
CA ILE A 262 7.12 -7.14 8.75
C ILE A 262 8.01 -8.38 8.68
N THR A 263 9.11 -8.34 7.92
CA THR A 263 9.94 -9.51 7.59
C THR A 263 10.95 -9.88 8.67
N ILE A 264 11.13 -9.05 9.70
CA ILE A 264 11.93 -9.42 10.89
C ILE A 264 11.36 -10.61 11.67
N TYR A 265 10.10 -10.98 11.43
CA TYR A 265 9.46 -12.16 12.03
C TYR A 265 9.66 -13.36 11.13
N GLU A 266 10.44 -14.35 11.59
CA GLU A 266 10.99 -15.46 10.79
C GLU A 266 9.95 -16.22 9.94
N ASP A 267 8.71 -16.36 10.42
CA ASP A 267 7.66 -17.14 9.76
C ASP A 267 6.70 -16.27 8.91
N VAL A 268 6.97 -14.97 8.75
CA VAL A 268 6.09 -14.06 8.00
C VAL A 268 6.58 -13.86 6.58
N PHE A 269 5.72 -14.18 5.62
CA PHE A 269 5.97 -13.88 4.21
C PHE A 269 5.50 -12.46 3.87
N GLY A 270 6.38 -11.65 3.30
CA GLY A 270 6.03 -10.32 2.80
C GLY A 270 6.98 -9.83 1.71
N PHE A 271 6.49 -8.93 0.88
CA PHE A 271 7.30 -8.14 -0.06
C PHE A 271 6.65 -6.77 -0.28
N THR A 272 7.41 -5.84 -0.85
CA THR A 272 6.92 -4.54 -1.29
C THR A 272 6.62 -4.60 -2.77
N PHE A 273 5.39 -4.26 -3.14
CA PHE A 273 5.00 -4.04 -4.51
C PHE A 273 5.09 -2.54 -4.81
N SER A 274 6.19 -2.15 -5.43
CA SER A 274 6.54 -0.75 -5.64
C SER A 274 6.16 -0.29 -7.04
N LEU A 275 5.41 0.81 -7.14
CA LEU A 275 5.14 1.47 -8.41
C LEU A 275 6.42 2.13 -8.91
N ASN A 276 6.81 1.88 -10.16
CA ASN A 276 8.02 2.48 -10.68
C ASN A 276 7.84 3.99 -10.86
N THR A 277 8.74 4.78 -10.25
CA THR A 277 8.75 6.23 -10.38
C THR A 277 10.13 6.73 -10.79
N TYR A 278 10.17 7.75 -11.65
CA TYR A 278 11.38 8.34 -12.22
C TYR A 278 11.76 9.60 -11.45
N GLU A 279 13.06 9.80 -11.24
CA GLU A 279 13.68 10.82 -10.37
C GLU A 279 13.70 10.43 -8.87
N LYS A 280 14.17 11.34 -8.01
CA LYS A 280 14.24 11.13 -6.56
C LYS A 280 12.84 11.05 -5.92
N ILE A 281 12.55 10.01 -5.13
CA ILE A 281 11.23 9.74 -4.51
C ILE A 281 10.63 10.98 -3.83
N HIS A 282 11.36 11.59 -2.89
CA HIS A 282 10.90 12.75 -2.11
C HIS A 282 11.00 14.09 -2.88
N SER A 283 10.78 14.06 -4.19
CA SER A 283 10.85 15.22 -5.08
C SER A 283 9.51 15.45 -5.79
N LEU A 284 9.14 16.72 -5.98
CA LEU A 284 8.00 17.08 -6.84
C LEU A 284 8.24 16.76 -8.32
N LYS A 285 9.50 16.47 -8.69
CA LYS A 285 9.86 15.97 -10.02
C LYS A 285 9.68 14.46 -10.14
N ASN A 286 9.50 13.76 -9.00
CA ASN A 286 9.21 12.34 -9.03
C ASN A 286 7.95 12.11 -9.84
N ARG A 287 8.03 11.21 -10.81
CA ARG A 287 6.99 11.06 -11.82
C ARG A 287 6.79 9.61 -12.22
N THR A 288 5.65 9.31 -12.80
CA THR A 288 5.39 8.04 -13.48
C THR A 288 4.42 8.29 -14.62
N ASN A 289 4.12 7.29 -15.44
CA ASN A 289 3.15 7.39 -16.52
C ASN A 289 1.88 6.56 -16.23
N VAL A 290 0.82 6.87 -16.97
CA VAL A 290 -0.48 6.20 -16.84
C VAL A 290 -0.37 4.70 -17.11
N ARG A 291 0.45 4.28 -18.08
CA ARG A 291 0.73 2.86 -18.37
C ARG A 291 1.26 2.11 -17.17
N ASN A 292 2.20 2.70 -16.42
CA ASN A 292 2.77 2.08 -15.23
C ASN A 292 1.71 1.92 -14.13
N ILE A 293 0.90 2.96 -13.90
CA ILE A 293 -0.21 2.91 -12.94
C ILE A 293 -1.24 1.83 -13.30
N ASP A 294 -1.60 1.71 -14.59
CA ASP A 294 -2.53 0.68 -15.07
C ASP A 294 -1.97 -0.73 -14.84
N ILE A 295 -0.72 -0.98 -15.24
CA ILE A 295 -0.09 -2.30 -15.05
C ILE A 295 0.06 -2.61 -13.56
N TYR A 296 0.47 -1.64 -12.74
CA TYR A 296 0.56 -1.78 -11.29
C TYR A 296 -0.78 -2.21 -10.68
N PHE A 297 -1.86 -1.50 -10.99
CA PHE A 297 -3.20 -1.86 -10.54
C PHE A 297 -3.62 -3.26 -10.96
N ASN A 298 -3.43 -3.60 -12.24
CA ASN A 298 -3.83 -4.90 -12.77
C ASN A 298 -3.01 -6.04 -12.16
N GLN A 299 -1.73 -5.81 -11.87
CA GLN A 299 -0.89 -6.78 -11.19
C GLN A 299 -1.32 -6.97 -9.72
N LEU A 300 -1.60 -5.89 -8.99
CA LEU A 300 -2.14 -6.01 -7.63
C LEU A 300 -3.49 -6.76 -7.64
N ASN A 301 -4.31 -6.52 -8.64
CA ASN A 301 -5.55 -7.27 -8.84
C ASN A 301 -5.31 -8.77 -9.14
N LYS A 302 -4.21 -9.15 -9.82
CA LYS A 302 -3.84 -10.57 -9.97
C LYS A 302 -3.45 -11.20 -8.63
N PHE A 303 -2.72 -10.49 -7.77
CA PHE A 303 -2.41 -10.99 -6.43
C PHE A 303 -3.67 -11.29 -5.62
N PHE A 304 -4.67 -10.41 -5.67
CA PHE A 304 -5.97 -10.65 -5.01
C PHE A 304 -6.80 -11.77 -5.66
N ASN A 305 -6.44 -12.30 -6.82
CA ASN A 305 -7.10 -13.46 -7.46
C ASN A 305 -6.30 -14.75 -7.33
N SER A 306 -5.13 -14.70 -6.70
CA SER A 306 -4.21 -15.81 -6.65
C SER A 306 -4.50 -16.71 -5.45
N GLU A 307 -4.53 -18.01 -5.68
CA GLU A 307 -4.65 -19.01 -4.60
C GLU A 307 -3.43 -19.02 -3.68
N PHE A 308 -2.26 -18.56 -4.15
CA PHE A 308 -1.07 -18.39 -3.31
C PHE A 308 -1.28 -17.33 -2.22
N PHE A 309 -1.91 -16.21 -2.57
CA PHE A 309 -2.14 -15.10 -1.63
C PHE A 309 -3.43 -15.25 -0.84
N ARG A 310 -4.45 -15.84 -1.46
CA ARG A 310 -5.79 -15.97 -0.90
C ARG A 310 -6.30 -17.40 -1.15
N PRO A 311 -5.76 -18.40 -0.44
CA PRO A 311 -6.14 -19.80 -0.62
C PRO A 311 -7.63 -20.06 -0.36
N ASN A 312 -8.29 -19.20 0.44
CA ASN A 312 -9.71 -19.31 0.77
C ASN A 312 -10.61 -18.32 0.00
N PHE A 313 -10.14 -17.76 -1.13
CA PHE A 313 -10.87 -16.78 -1.95
C PHE A 313 -12.18 -17.31 -2.58
N ARG A 314 -12.41 -18.62 -2.57
CA ARG A 314 -13.60 -19.25 -3.17
C ARG A 314 -14.87 -19.11 -2.31
#